data_AF-A0A6N7MMN2-F1
#
_entry.id   AF-A0A6N7MMN2-F1
#
_cell.length_a   1.000
_cell.length_b   1.000
_cell.length_c   1.000
_cell.angle_alpha   90.00
_cell.angle_beta   90.00
_cell.angle_gamma   90.00
#
_symmetry.space_group_name_H-M   'P 1'
#
loop_
_entity.id
_entity.type
_entity.pdbx_description
1 polymer ?
#
loop_
_entity_poly.entity_id
_entity_poly.type
_entity_poly.pdbx_seq_one_letter_code
_entity_poly.pdbx_strand_id
1 'polypeptide(L)' 'MARLVGVDLPKNKRGEIGLTYIFGIGRSSARKILEE' A
#
# COMPACT_ATOMS: atom_id res chain seq x y z
N MET A 1 -12.48 -0.61 4.18
CA MET A 1 -11.88 -0.95 2.88
C MET A 1 -11.13 0.31 2.55
N ALA A 2 -9.81 0.28 2.63
CA ALA A 2 -9.05 1.51 2.48
C ALA A 2 -8.95 1.81 0.99
N ARG A 3 -9.56 2.91 0.56
CA ARG A 3 -9.44 3.40 -0.81
C ARG A 3 -8.39 4.50 -0.81
N LEU A 4 -7.25 4.25 -1.45
CA LEU A 4 -6.18 5.23 -1.59
C LEU A 4 -5.96 5.49 -3.08
N VAL A 5 -6.08 6.75 -3.52
CA VAL A 5 -5.87 7.16 -4.94
C VAL A 5 -6.69 6.31 -5.93
N GLY A 6 -7.90 5.89 -5.54
CA GLY A 6 -8.77 5.08 -6.39
C GLY A 6 -8.42 3.59 -6.46
N VAL A 7 -7.39 3.12 -5.75
CA VAL A 7 -7.01 1.70 -5.62
C VAL A 7 -7.60 1.12 -4.34
N ASP A 8 -8.25 -0.04 -4.46
CA ASP A 8 -8.78 -0.78 -3.32
C ASP A 8 -7.69 -1.64 -2.67
N LEU A 9 -7.31 -1.29 -1.44
CA LEU A 9 -6.35 -2.09 -0.69
C LEU A 9 -7.04 -3.31 -0.06
N PRO A 10 -6.55 -4.54 -0.34
CA PRO A 10 -7.12 -5.75 0.24
C PRO A 10 -6.87 -5.81 1.75
N LYS A 11 -7.95 -5.95 2.54
CA LYS A 11 -7.90 -5.98 4.02
C LYS A 11 -7.15 -7.18 4.61
N ASN A 12 -6.97 -8.26 3.84
CA ASN A 12 -6.35 -9.52 4.27
C ASN A 12 -4.89 -9.67 3.79
N LYS A 13 -4.24 -8.58 3.36
CA LYS A 13 -2.82 -8.58 3.00
C LYS A 13 -2.03 -7.67 3.92
N ARG A 14 -0.73 -7.93 4.03
CA ARG A 14 0.21 -7.02 4.70
C ARG A 14 0.11 -5.64 4.07
N GLY A 15 0.02 -4.59 4.89
CA GLY A 15 -0.12 -3.20 4.42
C GLY A 15 0.93 -2.82 3.38
N GLU A 16 2.16 -3.33 3.51
CA GLU A 16 3.26 -3.07 2.57
C GLU A 16 2.93 -3.54 1.15
N ILE A 17 2.35 -4.74 1.05
CA ILE A 17 1.95 -5.36 -0.22
C ILE A 17 0.77 -4.60 -0.78
N GLY A 18 -0.16 -4.18 0.09
CA GLY A 18 -1.28 -3.33 -0.28
C GLY A 18 -0.81 -2.06 -0.98
N LEU A 19 0.12 -1.33 -0.38
CA LEU A 19 0.66 -0.09 -0.93
C LEU A 19 1.37 -0.29 -2.27
N THR A 20 1.96 -1.47 -2.53
CA THR A 20 2.58 -1.76 -3.84
C THR A 20 1.61 -1.89 -5.01
N TYR A 21 0.30 -1.92 -4.75
CA TYR A 21 -0.71 -1.85 -5.82
C TYR A 21 -0.90 -0.43 -6.37
N ILE A 22 -0.32 0.58 -5.72
CA ILE A 22 -0.38 1.96 -6.17
C ILE A 22 0.77 2.20 -7.16
N PHE A 23 0.44 2.72 -8.34
CA PHE A 23 1.43 3.03 -9.37
C PHE A 23 2.50 3.98 -8.82
N GLY A 24 3.77 3.58 -8.93
CA GLY A 24 4.91 4.33 -8.42
C GLY A 24 5.32 4.01 -6.97
N ILE A 25 4.56 3.18 -6.23
CA ILE A 25 4.94 2.74 -4.88
C ILE A 25 5.56 1.35 -4.93
N GLY A 26 6.89 1.28 -4.73
CA GLY A 26 7.63 0.03 -4.54
C GLY A 26 7.65 -0.43 -3.08
N ARG A 27 8.20 -1.62 -2.82
CA ARG A 27 8.29 -2.20 -1.46
C ARG A 27 9.03 -1.30 -0.46
N SER A 28 10.13 -0.68 -0.89
CA SER A 28 10.93 0.21 -0.03
C SER A 28 10.14 1.44 0.40
N SER A 29 9.42 2.06 -0.54
CA SER A 29 8.55 3.22 -0.26
C SER A 29 7.35 2.82 0.60
N ALA A 30 6.74 1.67 0.31
CA ALA A 30 5.63 1.14 1.10
C ALA A 30 6.02 0.87 2.56
N ARG A 31 7.21 0.32 2.79
CA ARG A 31 7.72 0.09 4.14
C ARG A 31 7.99 1.41 4.87
N LYS A 32 8.61 2.38 4.20
CA LYS A 32 8.83 3.72 4.75
C LYS A 32 7.52 4.41 5.15
N ILE A 33 6.48 4.34 4.31
CA ILE A 33 5.15 4.91 4.58
C ILE A 33 4.45 4.24 5.78
N LEU A 34 4.78 2.98 6.07
CA LEU A 34 4.21 2.24 7.22
C LEU A 34 5.04 2.35 8.49
N GLU A 35 6.30 2.79 8.38
CA GLU A 35 7.18 3.06 9.51
C GLU A 35 7.06 4.52 10.03
N GLU A 36 6.45 5.42 9.26
CA GLU A 36 5.95 6.75 9.70
C GLU A 36 4.54 6.66 10.30
#